data_AF-X1NB11-F1
#
_entry.id   AF-X1NB11-F1
#
_cell.length_a   1.000
_cell.length_b   1.000
_cell.length_c   1.000
_cell.angle_alpha   90.00
_cell.angle_beta   90.00
_cell.angle_gamma   90.00
#
_symmetry.space_group_name_H-M   'P 1'
#
loop_
_entity.id
_entity.type
_entity.pdbx_description
1 polymer ?
#
loop_
_entity_poly.entity_id
_entity_poly.type
_entity_poly.pdbx_seq_one_letter_code
_entity_poly.pdbx_strand_id
1 'polypeptide(L)'
;GQPIINNSSLKLLMKQSPAVIDSIQKVFNLTEEEKLRLLEAAVGEGVFFAGQKHVAIRVVASYSEDQLITTAPEEILRIKEAKKRLVEEKL
;
A
#
# COMPACT_ATOMS: atom_id res chain seq x y z
N GLY A 1 20.90 3.68 -8.91
CA GLY A 1 19.44 3.69 -8.69
C GLY A 1 18.70 3.14 -9.90
N GLN A 2 18.65 3.91 -10.99
CA GLN A 2 17.95 3.56 -12.24
C GLN A 2 18.17 2.12 -12.78
N PRO A 3 19.39 1.54 -12.78
CA PRO A 3 19.59 0.19 -13.32
C PRO A 3 18.85 -0.90 -12.52
N ILE A 4 18.70 -0.71 -11.21
CA ILE A 4 18.04 -1.67 -10.32
C ILE A 4 16.54 -1.66 -10.58
N ILE A 5 15.98 -0.47 -10.78
CA ILE A 5 14.55 -0.28 -11.06
C ILE A 5 14.22 -0.83 -12.45
N ASN A 6 15.04 -0.54 -13.46
CA ASN A 6 14.79 -0.99 -14.83
C ASN A 6 14.90 -2.50 -14.99
N ASN A 7 15.81 -3.15 -14.27
CA ASN A 7 16.01 -4.60 -14.33
C ASN A 7 15.06 -5.41 -13.44
N SER A 8 14.20 -4.76 -12.65
CA SER A 8 13.18 -5.47 -11.88
C SER A 8 12.02 -5.88 -12.79
N SER A 9 11.73 -7.18 -12.84
CA SER A 9 10.61 -7.73 -13.61
C SER A 9 9.25 -7.37 -13.03
N LEU A 10 9.21 -7.15 -11.71
CA LEU A 10 8.02 -6.76 -10.95
C LEU A 10 8.28 -5.40 -10.29
N LYS A 11 7.36 -4.46 -10.47
CA LYS A 11 7.38 -3.18 -9.74
C LYS A 11 5.98 -2.93 -9.18
N LEU A 12 5.93 -2.28 -8.03
CA LEU A 12 4.67 -1.92 -7.38
C LEU A 12 4.74 -0.47 -6.93
N LEU A 13 3.84 0.36 -7.44
CA LEU A 13 3.70 1.76 -7.08
C LEU A 13 2.40 1.95 -6.31
N MET A 14 2.51 2.28 -5.03
CA MET A 14 1.39 2.74 -4.21
C MET A 14 1.14 4.23 -4.42
N LYS A 15 0.14 4.81 -3.75
CA LYS A 15 -0.11 6.25 -3.74
C LYS A 15 1.18 7.08 -3.60
N GLN A 16 1.37 8.05 -4.49
CA GLN A 16 2.55 8.91 -4.51
C GLN A 16 2.19 10.35 -4.17
N SER A 17 3.16 11.13 -3.67
CA SER A 17 2.96 12.56 -3.42
C SER A 17 3.11 13.37 -4.71
N PRO A 18 2.40 14.51 -4.85
CA PRO A 18 2.50 15.37 -6.03
C PRO A 18 3.91 15.89 -6.29
N ALA A 19 4.75 16.02 -5.25
CA ALA A 19 6.12 16.52 -5.40
C ALA A 19 7.06 15.53 -6.12
N VAL A 20 6.74 14.23 -6.10
CA VAL A 20 7.61 13.17 -6.67
C VAL A 20 7.02 12.50 -7.91
N ILE A 21 5.74 12.73 -8.19
CA ILE A 21 5.01 12.02 -9.24
C ILE A 21 5.61 12.27 -10.65
N ASP A 22 6.11 13.48 -10.93
CA ASP A 22 6.71 13.80 -12.24
C ASP A 22 8.01 13.03 -12.48
N SER A 23 8.80 12.82 -11.41
CA SER A 23 10.02 12.01 -11.46
C SER A 23 9.69 10.53 -11.66
N ILE A 24 8.65 10.03 -10.98
CA ILE A 24 8.19 8.64 -11.11
C ILE A 24 7.62 8.39 -12.51
N GLN A 25 6.85 9.33 -13.06
CA GLN A 25 6.34 9.24 -14.42
C GLN A 25 7.47 9.05 -15.44
N LYS A 26 8.56 9.81 -15.31
CA LYS A 26 9.73 9.70 -16.20
C LYS A 26 10.51 8.40 -16.01
N VAL A 27 10.64 7.92 -14.77
CA VAL A 27 11.41 6.70 -14.46
C VAL A 27 10.65 5.44 -14.87
N PHE A 28 9.32 5.43 -14.76
CA PHE A 28 8.47 4.27 -15.02
C PHE A 28 7.70 4.36 -16.34
N ASN A 29 7.95 5.39 -17.17
CA ASN A 29 7.27 5.64 -18.44
C ASN A 29 5.74 5.61 -18.31
N LEU A 30 5.20 6.26 -17.28
CA LEU A 30 3.77 6.30 -17.02
C LEU A 30 3.06 7.28 -17.97
N THR A 31 1.83 6.93 -18.30
CA THR A 31 0.87 7.83 -18.95
C THR A 31 0.33 8.86 -17.94
N GLU A 32 -0.22 9.97 -18.44
CA GLU A 32 -0.88 10.98 -17.59
C GLU A 32 -2.09 10.39 -16.83
N GLU A 33 -2.80 9.41 -17.40
CA GLU A 33 -3.88 8.71 -16.70
C GLU A 33 -3.37 7.88 -15.51
N GLU A 34 -2.26 7.16 -15.68
CA GLU A 34 -1.67 6.35 -14.60
C GLU A 34 -1.12 7.23 -13.47
N LYS A 35 -0.57 8.38 -13.84
CA LYS A 35 -0.15 9.43 -12.90
C LYS A 35 -1.31 9.91 -12.03
N LEU A 36 -2.44 10.27 -12.65
CA LEU A 36 -3.65 10.71 -11.95
C LEU A 36 -4.19 9.61 -11.04
N ARG A 37 -4.23 8.36 -11.51
CA ARG A 37 -4.62 7.21 -10.67
C ARG A 37 -3.74 7.05 -9.44
N LEU A 38 -2.43 7.29 -9.54
CA LEU A 38 -1.52 7.21 -8.39
C LEU A 38 -1.67 8.38 -7.40
N LEU A 39 -2.14 9.54 -7.86
CA LEU A 39 -2.45 10.69 -7.00
C LEU A 39 -3.75 10.47 -6.22
N GLU A 40 -4.75 9.89 -6.88
CA GLU A 40 -6.07 9.65 -6.33
C GLU A 40 -6.22 8.30 -5.59
N ALA A 41 -5.24 7.39 -5.74
CA ALA A 41 -5.27 6.06 -5.12
C ALA A 41 -5.57 6.11 -3.61
N ALA A 42 -6.42 5.20 -3.16
CA ALA A 42 -6.69 4.97 -1.74
C ALA A 42 -5.58 4.15 -1.07
N VAL A 43 -5.65 3.99 0.25
CA VAL A 43 -4.73 3.12 0.99
C VAL A 43 -4.92 1.67 0.52
N GLY A 44 -3.83 1.02 0.13
CA GLY A 44 -3.86 -0.34 -0.43
C GLY A 44 -4.10 -0.40 -1.93
N GLU A 45 -4.35 0.73 -2.61
CA GLU A 45 -4.46 0.80 -4.06
C GLU A 45 -3.17 1.28 -4.71
N GLY A 46 -2.87 0.76 -5.89
CA GLY A 46 -1.69 1.15 -6.65
C GLY A 46 -1.61 0.53 -8.03
N VAL A 47 -0.48 0.71 -8.69
CA VAL A 47 -0.18 0.18 -10.01
C VAL A 47 0.91 -0.88 -9.89
N PHE A 48 0.63 -2.07 -10.42
CA PHE A 48 1.56 -3.18 -10.51
C PHE A 48 2.05 -3.34 -11.94
N PHE A 49 3.36 -3.48 -12.07
CA PHE A 49 4.07 -3.63 -13.33
C PHE A 49 4.60 -5.04 -13.41
N ALA A 50 4.19 -5.77 -14.45
CA ALA A 50 4.74 -7.07 -14.80
C ALA A 50 5.34 -6.97 -16.20
N GLY A 51 6.64 -6.67 -16.26
CA GLY A 51 7.32 -6.35 -17.51
C GLY A 51 6.73 -5.10 -18.17
N GLN A 52 6.02 -5.29 -19.29
CA GLN A 52 5.39 -4.21 -20.07
C GLN A 52 3.91 -3.97 -19.72
N LYS A 53 3.32 -4.81 -18.88
CA LYS A 53 1.91 -4.68 -18.50
C LYS A 53 1.78 -3.87 -17.23
N HIS A 54 0.90 -2.87 -17.25
CA HIS A 54 0.56 -2.06 -16.11
C HIS A 54 -0.89 -2.38 -15.72
N VAL A 55 -1.12 -2.74 -14.47
CA VAL A 55 -2.44 -3.11 -13.96
C VAL A 55 -2.67 -2.42 -12.62
N ALA A 56 -3.89 -1.90 -12.44
CA ALA A 56 -4.31 -1.40 -11.14
C ALA A 56 -4.51 -2.59 -10.19
N ILE A 57 -3.98 -2.49 -8.98
CA ILE A 57 -4.16 -3.49 -7.93
C ILE A 57 -4.72 -2.86 -6.68
N ARG A 58 -5.48 -3.67 -5.94
CA ARG A 58 -5.91 -3.35 -4.58
C ARG A 58 -5.51 -4.48 -3.66
N VAL A 59 -4.62 -4.18 -2.73
CA VAL A 59 -4.15 -5.09 -1.70
C VAL A 59 -5.10 -5.00 -0.52
N VAL A 60 -5.65 -6.14 -0.12
CA VAL A 60 -6.54 -6.26 1.04
C VAL A 60 -5.93 -7.28 1.98
N ALA A 61 -5.80 -6.91 3.26
CA ALA A 61 -5.30 -7.83 4.28
C ALA A 61 -6.38 -8.86 4.63
N SER A 62 -5.96 -10.09 4.94
CA SER A 62 -6.85 -11.04 5.61
C SER A 62 -7.15 -10.57 7.03
N TYR A 63 -8.32 -10.92 7.56
CA TYR A 63 -8.71 -10.62 8.95
C TYR A 63 -7.66 -11.07 9.98
N SER A 64 -6.98 -12.19 9.72
CA SER A 64 -5.92 -12.70 10.61
C SER A 64 -4.64 -11.87 10.55
N GLU A 65 -4.29 -11.33 9.37
CA GLU A 65 -3.10 -10.49 9.20
C GLU A 65 -3.32 -9.09 9.79
N ASP A 66 -4.54 -8.58 9.65
CA ASP A 66 -4.97 -7.29 10.20
C ASP A 66 -4.81 -7.27 11.73
N GLN A 67 -5.27 -8.31 12.44
CA GLN A 67 -5.11 -8.40 13.90
C GLN A 67 -3.65 -8.48 14.39
N LEU A 68 -2.73 -8.97 13.54
CA LEU A 68 -1.33 -9.16 13.90
C LEU A 68 -0.46 -7.94 13.58
N ILE A 69 -0.76 -7.27 12.47
CA ILE A 69 0.12 -6.27 11.85
C ILE A 69 -0.52 -4.86 11.88
N THR A 70 -1.76 -4.71 12.38
CA THR A 70 -2.40 -3.39 12.48
C THR A 70 -1.51 -2.41 13.24
N THR A 71 -1.17 -1.32 12.55
CA THR A 71 -0.36 -0.22 13.05
C THR A 71 -1.23 0.99 13.39
N ALA A 72 -2.56 0.86 13.25
CA ALA A 72 -3.53 1.89 13.57
C ALA A 72 -3.60 2.07 15.10
N PRO A 73 -3.26 3.25 15.65
CA PRO A 73 -3.24 3.47 17.10
C PRO A 73 -4.59 3.21 17.77
N GLU A 74 -5.68 3.57 17.10
CA GLU A 74 -7.06 3.39 17.57
C GLU A 74 -7.45 1.91 17.66
N GLU A 75 -6.94 1.09 16.74
CA GLU A 75 -7.25 -0.34 16.65
C GLU A 75 -6.42 -1.13 17.67
N ILE A 76 -5.16 -0.76 17.85
CA ILE A 76 -4.30 -1.26 18.92
C ILE A 76 -4.92 -0.96 20.29
N LEU A 77 -5.50 0.23 20.47
CA LEU A 77 -6.18 0.61 21.72
C LEU A 77 -7.41 -0.27 21.95
N ARG A 78 -8.26 -0.46 20.94
CA ARG A 78 -9.42 -1.38 21.03
C ARG A 78 -9.01 -2.81 21.34
N ILE A 79 -7.95 -3.33 20.72
CA ILE A 79 -7.44 -4.68 20.99
C ILE A 79 -6.90 -4.78 22.42
N LYS A 80 -6.22 -3.76 22.94
CA LYS A 80 -5.77 -3.71 24.34
C LYS A 80 -6.95 -3.68 25.32
N GLU A 81 -7.96 -2.88 25.06
CA GLU A 81 -9.16 -2.81 25.89
C GLU A 81 -9.94 -4.14 25.89
N ALA A 82 -10.10 -4.75 24.71
CA ALA A 82 -10.73 -6.06 24.57
C ALA A 82 -9.96 -7.16 25.32
N LYS A 83 -8.62 -7.16 25.23
CA LYS A 83 -7.78 -8.08 26.01
C LYS A 83 -7.91 -7.87 27.52
N LYS A 84 -8.05 -6.61 27.97
CA LYS A 84 -8.20 -6.30 29.40
C LYS A 84 -9.53 -6.82 29.96
N ARG A 85 -10.63 -6.62 29.23
CA ARG A 85 -11.97 -7.13 29.61
C ARG A 85 -12.02 -8.66 29.67
N LEU A 86 -11.40 -9.35 28.72
CA LEU A 86 -11.33 -10.82 28.71
C LEU A 86 -10.54 -11.40 29.90
N VAL A 87 -9.59 -10.64 30.45
CA VAL A 87 -8.84 -11.04 31.66
C VAL A 87 -9.66 -10.75 32.91
N GLU A 88 -10.41 -9.65 32.95
CA GLU A 88 -11.31 -9.32 34.08
C GLU A 88 -12.53 -10.24 34.17
N GLU A 89 -13.09 -10.73 33.06
CA GLU A 89 -14.20 -11.71 33.07
C GLU A 89 -13.79 -13.14 33.44
N LYS A 90 -12.49 -13.45 33.45
CA LYS A 90 -11.96 -14.78 33.80
C LYS A 90 -11.51 -14.92 35.26
N LEU A 91 -11.65 -13.85 36.05
CA LEU A 91 -11.42 -13.80 37.50
C LEU A 91 -12.76 -13.86 38.25
#